data_AF-A0A7J3XY50-F1
#
_entry.id   AF-A0A7J3XY50-F1
#
_cell.length_a   1.000
_cell.length_b   1.000
_cell.length_c   1.000
_cell.angle_alpha   90.00
_cell.angle_beta   90.00
_cell.angle_gamma   90.00
#
_symmetry.space_group_name_H-M   'P 1'
#
loop_
_entity.id
_entity.type
_entity.pdbx_description
1 polymer ?
#
loop_
_entity_poly.entity_id
_entity_poly.type
_entity_poly.pdbx_seq_one_letter_code
_entity_poly.pdbx_strand_id
1 'polypeptide(L)'
;MSSLSLEDMLTSLKKLVDDFEEIIDFAKGIRYASDRKLIKGFIQRLSNALDKTSWLLEEYGKATTGDPLMLKYIQTYHAYLTMVTIPYLKDLLYEALFELEKKGFREECDDLRVLHDRISLFLKASVEV
;
A
#
# COMPACT_ATOMS: atom_id res chain seq x y z
N MET A 1 19.11 3.49 16.12
CA MET A 1 18.39 4.12 14.99
C MET A 1 17.63 5.30 15.57
N SER A 2 17.81 6.50 15.02
CA SER A 2 17.11 7.71 15.44
C SER A 2 15.63 7.59 15.08
N SER A 3 14.74 7.83 16.04
CA SER A 3 13.29 7.91 15.83
C SER A 3 12.97 8.99 14.81
N LEU A 4 12.02 8.74 13.90
CA LEU A 4 11.52 9.76 12.99
C LEU A 4 10.91 10.94 13.76
N SER A 5 11.12 12.16 13.28
CA SER A 5 10.35 13.30 13.77
C SER A 5 8.88 13.17 13.33
N LEU A 6 7.96 13.83 14.06
CA LEU A 6 6.54 13.84 13.67
C LEU A 6 6.31 14.49 12.30
N GLU A 7 7.11 15.50 11.94
CA GLU A 7 7.04 16.17 10.64
C GLU A 7 7.48 15.24 9.49
N ASP A 8 8.56 14.49 9.70
CA ASP A 8 9.03 13.49 8.74
C ASP A 8 8.02 12.36 8.58
N MET A 9 7.38 11.95 9.68
CA MET A 9 6.36 10.90 9.68
C MET A 9 5.13 11.34 8.90
N LEU A 10 4.62 12.54 9.18
CA LEU A 10 3.48 13.11 8.46
C LEU A 10 3.79 13.26 6.96
N THR A 11 4.98 13.76 6.63
CA THR A 11 5.42 13.90 5.24
C THR A 11 5.51 12.55 4.54
N SER A 12 6.03 11.54 5.22
CA SER A 12 6.15 10.18 4.69
C SER A 12 4.78 9.53 4.49
N LEU A 13 3.83 9.73 5.41
CA LEU A 13 2.47 9.24 5.29
C LEU A 13 1.72 9.90 4.12
N LYS A 14 1.87 11.20 3.93
CA LYS A 14 1.28 11.92 2.77
C LYS A 14 1.79 11.33 1.46
N LYS A 15 3.12 11.22 1.31
CA LYS A 15 3.73 10.60 0.12
C LYS A 15 3.26 9.17 -0.09
N LEU A 16 3.07 8.41 0.99
CA LEU A 16 2.59 7.04 0.89
C LEU A 16 1.14 6.98 0.41
N VAL A 17 0.28 7.91 0.84
CA VAL A 17 -1.07 8.05 0.29
C VAL A 17 -1.03 8.35 -1.20
N ASP A 18 -0.21 9.33 -1.61
CA ASP A 18 -0.05 9.67 -3.04
C ASP A 18 0.47 8.46 -3.85
N ASP A 19 1.47 7.74 -3.33
CA ASP A 19 2.01 6.50 -3.94
C ASP A 19 0.89 5.46 -4.15
N PHE A 20 0.01 5.28 -3.15
CA PHE A 20 -1.10 4.33 -3.26
C PHE A 20 -2.21 4.79 -4.22
N GLU A 21 -2.49 6.08 -4.31
CA GLU A 21 -3.45 6.62 -5.28
C GLU A 21 -3.00 6.32 -6.72
N GLU A 22 -1.72 6.53 -7.03
CA GLU A 22 -1.15 6.16 -8.34
C GLU A 22 -1.22 4.64 -8.62
N ILE A 23 -0.96 3.83 -7.59
CA ILE A 23 -1.05 2.36 -7.69
C ILE A 23 -2.50 1.95 -7.97
N ILE A 24 -3.46 2.52 -7.25
CA ILE A 24 -4.89 2.26 -7.40
C ILE A 24 -5.36 2.61 -8.81
N ASP A 25 -4.95 3.76 -9.32
CA ASP A 25 -5.35 4.19 -10.67
C ASP A 25 -4.75 3.29 -11.75
N PHE A 26 -3.51 2.83 -11.57
CA PHE A 26 -2.95 1.81 -12.46
C PHE A 26 -3.71 0.48 -12.36
N ALA A 27 -4.07 0.03 -11.16
CA ALA A 27 -4.82 -1.21 -10.95
C ALA A 27 -6.19 -1.17 -11.67
N LYS A 28 -6.93 -0.06 -11.56
CA LYS A 28 -8.19 0.16 -12.32
C LYS A 28 -7.97 0.10 -13.84
N GLY A 29 -6.83 0.58 -14.32
CA GLY A 29 -6.47 0.64 -15.73
C GLY A 29 -5.82 -0.63 -16.31
N ILE A 30 -5.52 -1.65 -15.50
CA ILE A 30 -4.65 -2.76 -15.89
C ILE A 30 -5.21 -3.62 -17.03
N ARG A 31 -6.54 -3.65 -17.19
CA ARG A 31 -7.23 -4.29 -18.32
C ARG A 31 -6.82 -3.70 -19.68
N TYR A 32 -6.27 -2.50 -19.71
CA TYR A 32 -5.74 -1.87 -20.93
C TYR A 32 -4.22 -2.02 -21.08
N ALA A 33 -3.51 -2.48 -20.04
CA ALA A 33 -2.08 -2.70 -20.11
C ALA A 33 -1.73 -3.94 -20.94
N SER A 34 -0.80 -3.80 -21.87
CA SER A 34 -0.24 -4.91 -22.67
C SER A 34 1.28 -5.06 -22.51
N ASP A 35 1.94 -4.07 -21.91
CA ASP A 35 3.38 -4.08 -21.68
C ASP A 35 3.71 -4.73 -20.33
N ARG A 36 4.41 -5.86 -20.39
CA ARG A 36 4.92 -6.58 -19.22
C ARG A 36 5.80 -5.72 -18.33
N LYS A 37 6.61 -4.84 -18.91
CA LYS A 37 7.51 -3.96 -18.15
C LYS A 37 6.72 -2.98 -17.29
N LEU A 38 5.61 -2.45 -17.82
CA LEU A 38 4.71 -1.58 -17.05
C LEU A 38 4.04 -2.35 -15.90
N ILE A 39 3.56 -3.58 -16.18
CA ILE A 39 2.94 -4.44 -15.16
C ILE A 39 3.94 -4.80 -14.05
N LYS A 40 5.16 -5.23 -14.40
CA LYS A 40 6.23 -5.52 -13.43
C LYS A 40 6.62 -4.27 -12.64
N GLY A 41 6.66 -3.10 -13.27
CA GLY A 41 6.90 -1.82 -12.60
C GLY A 41 5.80 -1.48 -11.59
N PHE A 42 4.53 -1.73 -11.92
CA PHE A 42 3.41 -1.62 -11.00
C PHE A 42 3.55 -2.56 -9.79
N ILE A 43 3.83 -3.84 -10.02
CA ILE A 43 4.03 -4.85 -8.97
C ILE A 43 5.16 -4.41 -8.03
N GLN A 44 6.28 -3.94 -8.56
CA GLN A 44 7.40 -3.47 -7.75
C GLN A 44 7.04 -2.24 -6.92
N ARG A 45 6.32 -1.26 -7.51
CA ARG A 45 5.85 -0.07 -6.78
C ARG A 45 4.94 -0.46 -5.62
N LEU A 46 4.00 -1.38 -5.86
CA LEU A 46 3.13 -1.91 -4.81
C LEU A 46 3.92 -2.60 -3.69
N SER A 47 4.86 -3.48 -4.02
CA SER A 47 5.71 -4.11 -3.00
C SER A 47 6.41 -3.06 -2.13
N ASN A 48 7.03 -2.06 -2.78
CA ASN A 48 7.74 -1.00 -2.07
C ASN A 48 6.81 -0.17 -1.17
N ALA A 49 5.59 0.12 -1.63
CA ALA A 49 4.59 0.84 -0.84
C ALA A 49 4.15 0.04 0.39
N LEU A 50 3.96 -1.27 0.27
CA LEU A 50 3.64 -2.14 1.41
C LEU A 50 4.79 -2.24 2.42
N ASP A 51 6.03 -2.32 1.95
CA ASP A 51 7.22 -2.32 2.80
C ASP A 51 7.33 -1.00 3.58
N LYS A 52 7.18 0.14 2.90
CA LYS A 52 7.14 1.46 3.53
C LYS A 52 6.00 1.60 4.54
N THR A 53 4.82 1.07 4.19
CA THR A 53 3.65 1.09 5.09
C THR A 53 3.99 0.36 6.39
N SER A 54 4.43 -0.90 6.28
CA SER A 54 4.74 -1.74 7.44
C SER A 54 5.76 -1.05 8.36
N TRP A 55 6.83 -0.50 7.80
CA TRP A 55 7.82 0.26 8.55
C TRP A 55 7.25 1.54 9.21
N LEU A 56 6.43 2.32 8.51
CA LEU A 56 5.82 3.53 9.07
C LEU A 56 4.85 3.22 10.21
N LEU A 57 4.10 2.11 10.13
CA LEU A 57 3.21 1.69 11.22
C LEU A 57 3.99 1.32 12.48
N GLU A 58 5.10 0.60 12.34
CA GLU A 58 5.98 0.27 13.46
C GLU A 58 6.58 1.53 14.11
N GLU A 59 6.97 2.53 13.31
CA GLU A 59 7.46 3.80 13.83
C GLU A 59 6.36 4.63 14.49
N TYR A 60 5.15 4.63 13.94
CA TYR A 60 3.99 5.28 14.55
C TYR A 60 3.67 4.71 15.94
N GLY A 61 3.72 3.39 16.10
CA GLY A 61 3.53 2.74 17.41
C GLY A 61 4.53 3.17 18.49
N LYS A 62 5.68 3.74 18.11
CA LYS A 62 6.70 4.26 19.03
C LYS A 62 6.55 5.76 19.33
N ALA A 63 5.84 6.50 18.48
CA ALA A 63 5.63 7.94 18.61
C ALA A 63 4.54 8.22 19.66
N THR A 64 4.95 8.47 20.91
CA THR A 64 4.04 8.60 22.06
C THR A 64 3.89 10.03 22.59
N THR A 65 4.69 10.99 22.10
CA THR A 65 4.71 12.37 22.62
C THR A 65 4.93 13.39 21.50
N GLY A 66 4.25 14.55 21.58
CA GLY A 66 4.44 15.67 20.66
C GLY A 66 3.17 16.51 20.48
N ASP A 67 3.17 17.37 19.46
CA ASP A 67 2.04 18.26 19.15
C ASP A 67 0.75 17.47 18.90
N PRO A 68 -0.33 17.69 19.67
CA PRO A 68 -1.59 16.96 19.53
C PRO A 68 -2.21 17.06 18.13
N LEU A 69 -2.01 18.21 17.45
CA LEU A 69 -2.56 18.40 16.12
C LEU A 69 -1.81 17.57 15.08
N MET A 70 -0.48 17.55 15.10
CA MET A 70 0.33 16.65 14.25
C MET A 70 -0.02 15.18 14.48
N LEU A 71 -0.13 14.74 15.74
CA LEU A 71 -0.50 13.37 16.07
C LEU A 71 -1.87 13.00 15.49
N LYS A 72 -2.84 13.90 15.55
CA LYS A 72 -4.16 13.70 14.93
C LYS A 72 -4.10 13.57 13.41
N TYR A 73 -3.27 14.36 12.72
CA TYR A 73 -3.09 14.23 11.28
C TYR A 73 -2.43 12.90 10.90
N ILE A 74 -1.38 12.51 11.63
CA ILE A 74 -0.70 11.23 11.45
C ILE A 74 -1.70 10.07 11.63
N GLN A 75 -2.49 10.10 12.69
CA GLN A 75 -3.59 9.14 12.93
C GLN A 75 -4.58 9.08 11.78
N THR A 76 -4.95 10.23 11.24
CA THR A 76 -5.92 10.32 10.13
C THR A 76 -5.38 9.65 8.87
N TYR A 77 -4.14 9.95 8.48
CA TYR A 77 -3.51 9.33 7.32
C TYR A 77 -3.27 7.83 7.52
N HIS A 78 -2.84 7.43 8.72
CA HIS A 78 -2.71 6.03 9.10
C HIS A 78 -4.03 5.27 8.97
N ALA A 79 -5.11 5.81 9.54
CA ALA A 79 -6.44 5.21 9.46
C ALA A 79 -6.94 5.14 8.01
N TYR A 80 -6.73 6.21 7.21
CA TYR A 80 -7.09 6.21 5.80
C TYR A 80 -6.39 5.09 5.02
N LEU A 81 -5.07 4.93 5.21
CA LEU A 81 -4.30 3.87 4.57
C LEU A 81 -4.78 2.48 4.97
N THR A 82 -4.94 2.23 6.27
CA THR A 82 -5.23 0.90 6.83
C THR A 82 -6.68 0.47 6.70
N MET A 83 -7.63 1.41 6.77
CA MET A 83 -9.08 1.11 6.76
C MET A 83 -9.74 1.32 5.41
N VAL A 84 -9.15 2.13 4.51
CA VAL A 84 -9.77 2.48 3.22
C VAL A 84 -8.87 2.07 2.06
N THR A 85 -7.69 2.67 1.95
CA THR A 85 -6.84 2.58 0.75
C THR A 85 -6.34 1.16 0.49
N ILE A 86 -5.73 0.52 1.50
CA ILE A 86 -5.16 -0.83 1.36
C ILE A 86 -6.26 -1.90 1.19
N PRO A 87 -7.37 -1.89 1.96
CA PRO A 87 -8.51 -2.77 1.69
C PRO A 87 -9.07 -2.62 0.28
N TYR A 88 -9.29 -1.38 -0.17
CA TYR A 88 -9.80 -1.13 -1.51
C TYR A 88 -8.85 -1.62 -2.60
N LEU A 89 -7.55 -1.38 -2.43
CA LEU A 89 -6.54 -1.88 -3.36
C LEU A 89 -6.57 -3.42 -3.44
N LYS A 90 -6.72 -4.11 -2.30
CA LYS A 90 -6.81 -5.58 -2.29
C LYS A 90 -7.92 -6.09 -3.22
N ASP A 91 -9.11 -5.48 -3.15
CA ASP A 91 -10.23 -5.85 -4.00
C ASP A 91 -9.92 -5.61 -5.48
N LEU A 92 -9.28 -4.46 -5.80
CA LEU A 92 -8.83 -4.17 -7.16
C LEU A 92 -7.77 -5.15 -7.67
N LEU A 93 -6.88 -5.65 -6.80
CA LEU A 93 -5.87 -6.63 -7.21
C LEU A 93 -6.49 -7.97 -7.63
N TYR A 94 -7.61 -8.36 -7.03
CA TYR A 94 -8.34 -9.55 -7.44
C TYR A 94 -8.88 -9.40 -8.88
N GLU A 95 -9.46 -8.25 -9.20
CA GLU A 95 -9.88 -7.94 -10.57
C GLU A 95 -8.69 -7.87 -11.54
N ALA A 96 -7.59 -7.26 -11.11
CA ALA A 96 -6.36 -7.14 -11.89
C ALA A 96 -5.77 -8.51 -12.25
N LEU A 97 -5.73 -9.44 -11.29
CA LEU A 97 -5.29 -10.83 -11.50
C LEU A 97 -6.09 -11.49 -12.61
N PHE A 98 -7.41 -11.41 -12.55
CA PHE A 98 -8.29 -12.01 -13.55
C PHE A 98 -8.03 -11.45 -14.96
N GLU A 99 -7.81 -10.15 -15.08
CA GLU A 99 -7.52 -9.51 -16.37
C GLU A 99 -6.13 -9.86 -16.92
N LEU A 100 -5.13 -10.02 -16.05
CA LEU A 100 -3.78 -10.45 -16.45
C LEU A 100 -3.74 -11.92 -16.85
N GLU A 101 -4.49 -12.79 -16.16
CA GLU A 101 -4.60 -14.21 -16.47
C GLU A 101 -5.15 -14.45 -17.87
N LYS A 102 -6.23 -13.73 -18.25
CA LYS A 102 -6.82 -13.79 -19.60
C LYS A 102 -5.81 -13.48 -20.70
N LYS A 103 -4.85 -12.60 -20.41
CA LYS A 103 -3.80 -12.17 -21.36
C LYS A 103 -2.56 -13.06 -21.35
N GLY A 104 -2.50 -14.06 -20.45
CA GLY A 104 -1.39 -15.00 -20.38
C GLY A 104 -0.15 -14.46 -19.63
N PHE A 105 -0.28 -13.42 -18.81
CA PHE A 105 0.81 -12.86 -17.99
C PHE A 105 1.04 -13.68 -16.70
N ARG A 106 1.41 -14.96 -16.86
CA ARG A 106 1.46 -15.92 -15.75
C ARG A 106 2.41 -15.51 -14.61
N GLU A 107 3.64 -15.12 -14.95
CA GLU A 107 4.63 -14.68 -13.95
C GLU A 107 4.12 -13.49 -13.14
N GLU A 108 3.57 -12.49 -13.84
CA GLU A 108 3.05 -11.29 -13.21
C GLU A 108 1.83 -11.58 -12.33
N CYS A 109 1.01 -12.58 -12.69
CA CYS A 109 -0.08 -13.05 -11.84
C CYS A 109 0.44 -13.71 -10.57
N ASP A 110 1.47 -14.55 -10.66
CA ASP A 110 2.05 -15.21 -9.49
C ASP A 110 2.64 -14.19 -8.51
N ASP A 111 3.39 -13.21 -9.02
CA ASP A 111 3.92 -12.10 -8.23
C ASP A 111 2.80 -11.28 -7.56
N LEU A 112 1.72 -11.00 -8.31
CA LEU A 112 0.61 -10.21 -7.79
C LEU A 112 -0.23 -10.97 -6.75
N ARG A 113 -0.36 -12.30 -6.86
CA ARG A 113 -0.98 -13.14 -5.83
C ARG A 113 -0.20 -13.09 -4.52
N VAL A 114 1.13 -13.15 -4.59
CA VAL A 114 1.99 -12.99 -3.41
C VAL A 114 1.72 -11.65 -2.72
N LEU A 115 1.62 -10.55 -3.49
CA LEU A 115 1.31 -9.23 -2.92
C LEU A 115 -0.10 -9.15 -2.33
N HIS A 116 -1.10 -9.73 -3.00
CA HIS A 116 -2.47 -9.81 -2.49
C HIS A 116 -2.55 -10.58 -1.16
N ASP A 117 -1.81 -11.68 -1.03
CA ASP A 117 -1.74 -12.45 0.21
C ASP A 117 -1.03 -11.69 1.32
N ARG A 118 0.06 -10.97 0.99
CA ARG A 118 0.73 -10.06 1.94
C ARG A 118 -0.22 -8.98 2.46
N ILE A 119 -1.02 -8.36 1.58
CA ILE A 119 -2.04 -7.39 1.99
C ILE A 119 -3.09 -8.05 2.89
N SER A 120 -3.52 -9.27 2.55
CA SER A 120 -4.50 -10.01 3.37
C SER A 120 -3.98 -10.30 4.78
N LEU A 121 -2.71 -10.66 4.93
CA LEU A 121 -2.07 -10.87 6.23
C LEU A 121 -1.94 -9.56 7.00
N PHE A 122 -1.52 -8.48 6.33
CA PHE A 122 -1.43 -7.14 6.90
C PHE A 122 -2.77 -6.67 7.47
N LEU A 123 -3.87 -6.84 6.71
CA LEU A 123 -5.20 -6.44 7.15
C LEU A 123 -5.70 -7.26 8.34
N LYS A 124 -5.41 -8.57 8.39
CA LYS A 124 -5.73 -9.40 9.55
C LYS A 124 -5.00 -8.92 10.80
N ALA A 125 -3.70 -8.67 10.69
CA ALA A 125 -2.90 -8.16 11.80
C ALA A 125 -3.38 -6.78 12.29
N SER A 126 -3.94 -5.96 11.41
CA SER A 126 -4.45 -4.61 11.75
C SER A 126 -5.79 -4.61 12.50
N VAL A 127 -6.53 -5.73 12.51
CA VAL A 127 -7.83 -5.88 13.20
C VAL A 127 -7.69 -6.48 14.60
N GLU A 128 -6.57 -7.16 14.87
CA GLU A 128 -6.30 -7.83 16.15
C GLU A 128 -5.60 -6.93 17.20
N VAL A 129 -5.36 -5.65 16.87
CA VAL A 129 -4.75 -4.61 17.73
C VAL A 129 -5.82 -3.65 18.22
#